data_AF-A0A814PHF1-F1
#
_entry.id   AF-A0A814PHF1-F1
#
_cell.length_a   1.000
_cell.length_b   1.000
_cell.length_c   1.000
_cell.angle_alpha   90.00
_cell.angle_beta   90.00
_cell.angle_gamma   90.00
#
_symmetry.space_group_name_H-M   'P 1'
#
loop_
_entity.id
_entity.type
_entity.pdbx_description
1 polymer ?
#
loop_
_entity_poly.entity_id
_entity_poly.type
_entity_poly.pdbx_seq_one_letter_code
_entity_poly.pdbx_strand_id
1 'polypeptide(L)'
;MTTAASLCTTDDSESCVFCKTKHNRTRPSFCLCKHCSIPLCFDCIKQHHDDILQNLTLLSHQYNQSKQLIQIKQNMILDQTAKAIEYVNDHFDTYIIELRQTQKNIIEDLQTSKQQAQEYVLKINSDLQTISLDIQALTKESIAQTCKMINLSAQIEKIDQQLNTYEVIRTDNLFKTKPTFSIAFDCISIPKEASDTSVIEINIDCETESKDEPTAINTLDIPQQSLSIQELSINHVRENDDITDVDDDSSVFDDDDDDSTDRDLKNGIMITSCTVNRMASDGRNILYTSYNEEESDIIAYSLVNNKDGSEDMYIEWKQSRIDDMIWCNSIQRFICATKNGIYTVEYINGRYNIFRVVRGTYSYIRVGANTTNIFLHYTIAGEETDEIATYGLNFDMIKVFDVRSQKYFCSSSSFCVTDNSLASICTRIQHNRRVFKMNLFDLNMKELKWMRLGECDDMIEIRSDENELFFIATGRRKLHIISFHRKMQTIELEDDEDCIAILNNRRIAITKGRRDIELISY
;
A
#
# COMPACT_ATOMS: atom_id res chain seq x y z
N MET A 1 92.00 -25.39 31.70
CA MET A 1 92.77 -26.64 31.58
C MET A 1 91.75 -27.77 31.62
N THR A 2 91.27 -28.26 30.48
CA THR A 2 91.85 -29.24 29.52
C THR A 2 91.31 -30.65 29.75
N THR A 3 90.59 -31.14 28.74
CA THR A 3 90.44 -32.55 28.27
C THR A 3 89.87 -33.60 29.25
N ALA A 4 88.76 -34.31 29.00
CA ALA A 4 88.18 -34.97 27.81
C ALA A 4 88.58 -36.44 27.62
N ALA A 5 87.53 -37.28 27.43
CA ALA A 5 87.48 -38.64 26.88
C ALA A 5 88.15 -39.81 27.62
N SER A 6 87.38 -40.90 27.86
CA SER A 6 87.69 -42.24 27.30
C SER A 6 86.57 -43.27 27.55
N LEU A 7 85.92 -43.67 26.45
CA LEU A 7 85.31 -44.98 26.09
C LEU A 7 84.33 -45.76 27.00
N CYS A 8 83.29 -46.27 26.31
CA CYS A 8 82.38 -47.37 26.65
C CYS A 8 83.14 -48.70 26.91
N THR A 9 82.55 -49.74 27.54
CA THR A 9 81.53 -50.60 26.91
C THR A 9 80.79 -51.50 27.91
N THR A 10 79.50 -51.76 27.59
CA THR A 10 78.70 -52.99 27.84
C THR A 10 78.69 -53.62 29.24
N ASP A 11 77.52 -53.58 29.88
CA ASP A 11 76.74 -54.80 30.14
C ASP A 11 75.25 -54.48 30.22
N ASP A 12 74.48 -54.82 29.17
CA ASP A 12 73.04 -54.60 29.07
C ASP A 12 72.27 -55.64 29.90
N SER A 13 72.22 -55.46 31.22
CA SER A 13 71.47 -56.34 32.12
C SER A 13 70.89 -55.67 33.37
N GLU A 14 70.14 -54.57 33.21
CA GLU A 14 69.31 -54.06 34.31
C GLU A 14 67.86 -53.75 33.94
N SER A 15 67.01 -54.60 34.53
CA SER A 15 65.56 -54.57 34.63
C SER A 15 64.89 -53.19 34.62
N CYS A 16 63.80 -53.06 33.86
CA CYS A 16 62.92 -51.88 33.86
C CYS A 16 62.09 -51.80 35.15
N VAL A 17 62.75 -51.47 36.27
CA VAL A 17 62.11 -51.16 37.54
C VAL A 17 61.75 -49.68 37.57
N PHE A 18 60.59 -49.27 37.04
CA PHE A 18 59.80 -48.12 37.55
C PHE A 18 58.50 -47.90 36.74
N CYS A 19 57.44 -48.67 37.04
CA CYS A 19 56.08 -48.27 36.68
C CYS A 19 55.37 -47.67 37.92
N LYS A 20 55.54 -46.36 38.14
CA LYS A 20 54.89 -45.61 39.23
C LYS A 20 53.75 -44.71 38.72
N THR A 21 52.63 -45.32 38.31
CA THR A 21 51.34 -44.61 38.21
C THR A 21 50.19 -45.52 38.61
N LYS A 22 49.45 -45.12 39.66
CA LYS A 22 48.22 -45.81 40.09
C LYS A 22 47.21 -45.85 38.95
N HIS A 23 46.50 -46.98 38.80
CA HIS A 23 45.32 -47.10 37.95
C HIS A 23 44.33 -45.96 38.21
N ASN A 24 43.97 -45.22 37.16
CA ASN A 24 42.80 -44.35 37.15
C ASN A 24 41.73 -45.03 36.28
N ARG A 25 40.79 -45.74 36.93
CA ARG A 25 39.91 -46.76 36.32
C ARG A 25 38.76 -46.24 35.43
N THR A 26 38.82 -45.00 34.94
CA THR A 26 37.66 -44.31 34.33
C THR A 26 37.87 -43.76 32.91
N ARG A 27 39.06 -43.91 32.31
CA ARG A 27 39.28 -43.67 30.86
C ARG A 27 40.34 -44.64 30.31
N PRO A 28 40.19 -45.15 29.07
CA PRO A 28 41.23 -45.91 28.37
C PRO A 28 42.30 -44.94 27.83
N SER A 29 43.06 -44.30 28.73
CA SER A 29 44.21 -43.47 28.37
C SER A 29 45.42 -44.38 28.11
N PHE A 30 45.79 -44.54 26.83
CA PHE A 30 46.97 -45.28 26.41
C PHE A 30 48.23 -44.79 27.15
N CYS A 31 48.98 -45.70 27.76
CA CYS A 31 50.22 -45.38 28.44
C CYS A 31 51.32 -45.08 27.40
N LEU A 32 51.72 -43.81 27.31
CA LEU A 32 52.89 -43.38 26.54
C LEU A 32 54.18 -43.74 27.30
N CYS A 33 55.06 -44.52 26.68
CA CYS A 33 56.37 -44.80 27.24
C CYS A 33 57.26 -43.55 27.19
N LYS A 34 57.76 -43.12 28.35
CA LYS A 34 58.49 -41.84 28.51
C LYS A 34 59.86 -41.79 27.79
N HIS A 35 60.35 -42.93 27.30
CA HIS A 35 61.65 -43.02 26.60
C HIS A 35 61.57 -43.06 25.08
N CYS A 36 60.42 -43.43 24.48
CA CYS A 36 60.31 -43.60 23.04
C CYS A 36 59.11 -42.90 22.40
N SER A 37 58.17 -42.36 23.17
CA SER A 37 56.94 -41.70 22.67
C SER A 37 56.05 -42.59 21.77
N ILE A 38 56.33 -43.89 21.70
CA ILE A 38 55.50 -44.88 21.03
C ILE A 38 54.34 -45.24 21.98
N PRO A 39 53.09 -45.26 21.51
CA PRO A 39 52.00 -45.84 22.28
C PRO A 39 52.23 -47.36 22.36
N LEU A 40 52.55 -47.83 23.58
CA LEU A 40 52.94 -49.21 23.93
C LEU A 40 54.38 -49.60 23.52
N CYS A 41 55.24 -49.86 24.51
CA CYS A 41 56.51 -50.57 24.28
C CYS A 41 56.28 -52.10 24.24
N PHE A 42 57.20 -52.84 23.62
CA PHE A 42 57.04 -54.28 23.35
C PHE A 42 56.77 -55.11 24.62
N ASP A 43 57.41 -54.78 25.75
CA ASP A 43 57.19 -55.46 27.02
C ASP A 43 55.81 -55.19 27.62
N CYS A 44 55.29 -53.96 27.52
CA CYS A 44 53.92 -53.64 27.93
C CYS A 44 52.88 -54.34 27.03
N ILE A 45 53.14 -54.47 25.72
CA ILE A 45 52.28 -55.27 24.82
C ILE A 45 52.31 -56.73 25.26
N LYS A 46 53.48 -57.28 25.58
CA LYS A 46 53.63 -58.67 26.01
C LYS A 46 52.99 -58.96 27.37
N GLN A 47 52.99 -57.98 28.29
CA GLN A 47 52.46 -58.11 29.65
C GLN A 47 50.94 -57.86 29.74
N HIS A 48 50.37 -57.09 28.80
CA HIS A 48 48.93 -56.76 28.73
C HIS A 48 48.27 -57.18 27.41
N HIS A 49 48.85 -58.17 26.73
CA HIS A 49 48.44 -58.63 25.38
C HIS A 49 46.93 -58.92 25.30
N ASP A 50 46.44 -59.71 26.26
CA ASP A 50 45.06 -60.20 26.25
C ASP A 50 44.06 -59.10 26.65
N ASP A 51 44.44 -58.21 27.59
CA ASP A 51 43.67 -57.00 27.93
C ASP A 51 43.53 -56.08 26.71
N ILE A 52 44.61 -55.89 25.94
CA ILE A 52 44.61 -55.05 24.75
C ILE A 52 43.74 -55.66 23.65
N LEU A 53 43.86 -56.98 23.40
CA LEU A 53 43.00 -57.69 22.46
C LEU A 53 41.52 -57.60 22.86
N GLN A 54 41.18 -57.83 24.13
CA GLN A 54 39.80 -57.76 24.61
C GLN A 54 39.21 -56.35 24.43
N ASN A 55 39.99 -55.30 24.72
CA ASN A 55 39.57 -53.91 24.50
C ASN A 55 39.40 -53.58 23.02
N LEU A 56 40.29 -54.05 22.13
CA LEU A 56 40.16 -53.87 20.68
C LEU A 56 38.95 -54.62 20.11
N THR A 57 38.66 -55.83 20.60
CA THR A 57 37.44 -56.57 20.25
C THR A 57 36.18 -55.83 20.69
N LEU A 58 36.16 -55.27 21.91
CA LEU A 58 35.04 -54.47 22.41
C LEU A 58 34.82 -53.20 21.58
N LEU A 59 35.89 -52.45 21.27
CA LEU A 59 35.84 -51.25 20.44
C LEU A 59 35.38 -51.57 19.01
N SER A 60 35.85 -52.67 18.42
CA SER A 60 35.39 -53.15 17.11
C SER A 60 33.90 -53.49 17.12
N HIS A 61 33.40 -54.12 18.18
CA HIS A 61 31.97 -54.40 18.33
C HIS A 61 31.14 -53.12 18.46
N GLN A 62 31.56 -52.17 19.30
CA GLN A 62 30.90 -50.87 19.47
C GLN A 62 30.90 -50.03 18.17
N TYR A 63 32.00 -50.06 17.40
CA TYR A 63 32.09 -49.40 16.10
C TYR A 63 31.10 -50.00 15.09
N ASN A 64 31.01 -51.33 15.02
CA ASN A 64 30.07 -52.01 14.13
C ASN A 64 28.60 -51.75 14.50
N GLN A 65 28.26 -51.75 15.79
CA GLN A 65 26.93 -51.32 16.26
C GLN A 65 26.62 -49.86 15.87
N SER A 66 27.60 -48.96 16.06
CA SER A 66 27.45 -47.54 15.71
C SER A 66 27.24 -47.34 14.20
N LYS A 67 27.96 -48.10 13.37
CA LYS A 67 27.79 -48.10 11.91
C LYS A 67 26.39 -48.55 11.48
N GLN A 68 25.86 -49.62 12.08
CA GLN A 68 24.48 -50.07 11.84
C GLN A 68 23.45 -49.01 12.25
N LEU A 69 23.64 -48.38 13.42
CA LEU A 69 22.74 -47.32 13.90
C LEU A 69 22.73 -46.09 12.97
N ILE A 70 23.90 -45.70 12.45
CA ILE A 70 24.03 -44.60 11.47
C ILE A 70 23.27 -44.96 10.18
N GLN A 71 23.43 -46.18 9.67
CA GLN A 71 22.76 -46.62 8.45
C GLN A 71 21.22 -46.68 8.61
N ILE A 72 20.72 -47.12 9.77
CA ILE A 72 19.29 -47.06 10.10
C ILE A 72 18.79 -45.61 10.12
N LYS A 73 19.52 -44.70 10.76
CA LYS A 73 19.14 -43.27 10.81
C LYS A 73 19.15 -42.61 9.42
N GLN A 74 20.12 -42.95 8.56
CA GLN A 74 20.15 -42.47 7.18
C GLN A 74 18.91 -42.92 6.40
N ASN A 75 18.53 -44.20 6.51
CA ASN A 75 17.31 -44.72 5.86
C ASN A 75 16.04 -44.05 6.41
N MET A 76 15.95 -43.80 7.72
CA MET A 76 14.81 -43.08 8.32
C MET A 76 14.71 -41.64 7.82
N ILE A 77 15.84 -40.93 7.67
CA ILE A 77 15.85 -39.56 7.13
C ILE A 77 15.37 -39.57 5.66
N LEU A 78 15.86 -40.50 4.84
CA LEU A 78 15.44 -40.63 3.44
C LEU A 78 13.94 -40.90 3.30
N ASP A 79 13.37 -41.81 4.10
CA ASP A 79 11.94 -42.11 4.11
C ASP A 79 11.09 -40.90 4.58
N GLN A 80 11.55 -40.16 5.60
CA GLN A 80 10.89 -38.93 6.05
C GLN A 80 10.98 -37.81 5.01
N THR A 81 12.10 -37.64 4.33
CA THR A 81 12.25 -36.66 3.25
C THR A 81 11.38 -37.01 2.05
N ALA A 82 11.29 -38.28 1.65
CA ALA A 82 10.42 -38.72 0.57
C ALA A 82 8.94 -38.40 0.86
N LYS A 83 8.45 -38.75 2.06
CA LYS A 83 7.07 -38.45 2.50
C LYS A 83 6.78 -36.96 2.60
N ALA A 84 7.76 -36.15 3.00
CA ALA A 84 7.63 -34.70 3.03
C ALA A 84 7.52 -34.10 1.62
N ILE A 85 8.27 -34.63 0.65
CA ILE A 85 8.18 -34.21 -0.77
C ILE A 85 6.83 -34.61 -1.37
N GLU A 86 6.36 -35.84 -1.11
CA GLU A 86 5.05 -36.34 -1.56
C GLU A 86 3.91 -35.46 -1.04
N TYR A 87 3.87 -35.18 0.27
CA TYR A 87 2.89 -34.28 0.88
C TYR A 87 2.92 -32.85 0.30
N VAL A 88 4.11 -32.30 0.03
CA VAL A 88 4.27 -30.97 -0.56
C VAL A 88 3.77 -30.95 -2.00
N ASN A 89 4.01 -32.00 -2.79
CA ASN A 89 3.52 -32.12 -4.16
C ASN A 89 1.98 -32.22 -4.20
N ASP A 90 1.36 -33.06 -3.37
CA ASP A 90 -0.10 -33.18 -3.27
C ASP A 90 -0.76 -31.83 -2.92
N HIS A 91 -0.11 -31.04 -2.06
CA HIS A 91 -0.59 -29.71 -1.69
C HIS A 91 -0.46 -28.71 -2.86
N PHE A 92 0.65 -28.75 -3.61
CA PHE A 92 0.82 -27.94 -4.81
C PHE A 92 -0.18 -28.31 -5.92
N ASP A 93 -0.44 -29.60 -6.14
CA ASP A 93 -1.43 -30.05 -7.14
C ASP A 93 -2.85 -29.60 -6.76
N THR A 94 -3.20 -29.66 -5.46
CA THR A 94 -4.47 -29.11 -4.94
C THR A 94 -4.56 -27.61 -5.20
N TYR A 95 -3.51 -26.85 -4.88
CA TYR A 95 -3.46 -25.40 -5.11
C TYR A 95 -3.54 -25.02 -6.59
N ILE A 96 -2.93 -25.80 -7.49
CA ILE A 96 -3.02 -25.61 -8.95
C ILE A 96 -4.46 -25.83 -9.45
N ILE A 97 -5.20 -26.78 -8.86
CA ILE A 97 -6.62 -27.01 -9.18
C ILE A 97 -7.47 -25.81 -8.72
N GLU A 98 -7.25 -25.31 -7.51
CA GLU A 98 -7.96 -24.14 -6.97
C GLU A 98 -7.69 -22.85 -7.76
N LEU A 99 -6.43 -22.61 -8.16
CA LEU A 99 -6.07 -21.50 -9.05
C LEU A 99 -6.77 -21.59 -10.41
N ARG A 100 -6.83 -22.78 -11.02
CA ARG A 100 -7.54 -22.98 -12.30
C ARG A 100 -9.04 -22.76 -12.17
N GLN A 101 -9.65 -23.19 -11.08
CA GLN A 101 -11.07 -22.94 -10.82
C GLN A 101 -11.34 -21.45 -10.60
N THR A 102 -10.48 -20.76 -9.85
CA THR A 102 -10.56 -19.31 -9.61
C THR A 102 -10.41 -18.53 -10.92
N GLN A 103 -9.42 -18.87 -11.75
CA GLN A 103 -9.23 -18.30 -13.08
C GLN A 103 -10.47 -18.49 -13.97
N LYS A 104 -11.09 -19.68 -13.93
CA LYS A 104 -12.32 -19.95 -14.68
C LYS A 104 -13.47 -19.05 -14.23
N ASN A 105 -13.71 -18.93 -12.92
CA ASN A 105 -14.77 -18.09 -12.37
C ASN A 105 -14.58 -16.62 -12.79
N ILE A 106 -13.36 -16.08 -12.68
CA ILE A 106 -13.04 -14.69 -13.09
C ILE A 106 -13.33 -14.47 -14.59
N ILE A 107 -13.06 -15.45 -15.45
CA ILE A 107 -13.36 -15.35 -16.89
C ILE A 107 -14.89 -15.33 -17.13
N GLU A 108 -15.67 -16.15 -16.41
CA GLU A 108 -17.14 -16.19 -16.51
C GLU A 108 -17.78 -14.87 -16.00
N ASP A 109 -17.26 -14.30 -14.90
CA ASP A 109 -17.69 -13.01 -14.36
C ASP A 109 -17.38 -11.84 -15.33
N LEU A 110 -16.17 -11.82 -15.92
CA LEU A 110 -15.77 -10.81 -16.91
C LEU A 110 -16.63 -10.90 -18.19
N GLN A 111 -16.99 -12.10 -18.64
CA GLN A 111 -17.89 -12.29 -19.78
C GLN A 111 -19.30 -11.78 -19.47
N THR A 112 -19.81 -12.08 -18.27
CA THR A 112 -21.13 -11.62 -17.80
C THR A 112 -21.20 -10.09 -17.70
N SER A 113 -20.19 -9.48 -17.07
CA SER A 113 -20.06 -8.02 -16.96
C SER A 113 -19.97 -7.34 -18.33
N LYS A 114 -19.19 -7.91 -19.27
CA LYS A 114 -19.11 -7.43 -20.65
C LYS A 114 -20.46 -7.48 -21.37
N GLN A 115 -21.23 -8.55 -21.20
CA GLN A 115 -22.57 -8.66 -21.81
C GLN A 115 -23.53 -7.60 -21.25
N GLN A 116 -23.57 -7.42 -19.92
CA GLN A 116 -24.38 -6.38 -19.28
C GLN A 116 -24.01 -4.98 -19.78
N ALA A 117 -22.72 -4.67 -19.90
CA ALA A 117 -22.26 -3.40 -20.45
C ALA A 117 -22.73 -3.18 -21.90
N GLN A 118 -22.74 -4.22 -22.74
CA GLN A 118 -23.28 -4.15 -24.10
C GLN A 118 -24.79 -3.88 -24.12
N GLU A 119 -25.56 -4.53 -23.24
CA GLU A 119 -27.00 -4.29 -23.09
C GLU A 119 -27.31 -2.85 -22.63
N TYR A 120 -26.53 -2.30 -21.69
CA TYR A 120 -26.64 -0.89 -21.29
C TYR A 120 -26.34 0.08 -22.42
N VAL A 121 -25.29 -0.15 -23.23
CA VAL A 121 -24.96 0.69 -24.38
C VAL A 121 -26.07 0.66 -25.44
N LEU A 122 -26.66 -0.51 -25.71
CA LEU A 122 -27.80 -0.63 -26.62
C LEU A 122 -29.02 0.15 -26.11
N LYS A 123 -29.30 0.09 -24.80
CA LYS A 123 -30.39 0.85 -24.19
C LYS A 123 -30.16 2.36 -24.29
N ILE A 124 -28.97 2.85 -23.93
CA ILE A 124 -28.61 4.28 -24.03
C ILE A 124 -28.77 4.78 -25.47
N ASN A 125 -28.35 4.00 -26.47
CA ASN A 125 -28.54 4.37 -27.88
C ASN A 125 -30.03 4.44 -28.28
N SER A 126 -30.87 3.54 -27.77
CA SER A 126 -32.32 3.61 -27.96
C SER A 126 -32.94 4.85 -27.32
N ASP A 127 -32.57 5.15 -26.07
CA ASP A 127 -33.06 6.31 -25.32
C ASP A 127 -32.66 7.63 -26.02
N LEU A 128 -31.42 7.73 -26.52
CA LEU A 128 -30.93 8.86 -27.31
C LEU A 128 -31.68 9.04 -28.64
N GLN A 129 -32.04 7.94 -29.32
CA GLN A 129 -32.87 8.02 -30.53
C GLN A 129 -34.28 8.55 -30.22
N THR A 130 -34.89 8.12 -29.12
CA THR A 130 -36.20 8.64 -28.67
C THR A 130 -36.12 10.13 -28.36
N ILE A 131 -35.14 10.57 -27.57
CA ILE A 131 -34.91 11.99 -27.25
C ILE A 131 -34.71 12.82 -28.53
N SER A 132 -33.99 12.30 -29.53
CA SER A 132 -33.79 12.98 -30.82
C SER A 132 -35.11 13.20 -31.57
N LEU A 133 -36.00 12.20 -31.59
CA LEU A 133 -37.33 12.32 -32.21
C LEU A 133 -38.22 13.34 -31.47
N ASP A 134 -38.19 13.35 -30.14
CA ASP A 134 -38.96 14.30 -29.33
C ASP A 134 -38.48 15.74 -29.55
N ILE A 135 -37.17 15.98 -29.63
CA ILE A 135 -36.58 17.28 -29.96
C ILE A 135 -37.01 17.73 -31.37
N GLN A 136 -37.05 16.83 -32.36
CA GLN A 136 -37.54 17.15 -33.71
C GLN A 136 -39.03 17.52 -33.71
N ALA A 137 -39.86 16.82 -32.92
CA ALA A 137 -41.28 17.12 -32.78
C ALA A 137 -41.51 18.50 -32.14
N LEU A 138 -40.84 18.80 -31.02
CA LEU A 138 -40.90 20.09 -30.33
C LEU A 138 -40.41 21.24 -31.23
N THR A 139 -39.32 21.03 -31.98
CA THR A 139 -38.79 22.02 -32.93
C THR A 139 -39.82 22.34 -34.01
N LYS A 140 -40.48 21.32 -34.57
CA LYS A 140 -41.53 21.49 -35.58
C LYS A 140 -42.75 22.23 -35.04
N GLU A 141 -43.15 21.98 -33.80
CA GLU A 141 -44.23 22.72 -33.15
C GLU A 141 -43.85 24.19 -32.93
N SER A 142 -42.65 24.46 -32.38
CA SER A 142 -42.13 25.82 -32.16
C SER A 142 -42.08 26.65 -33.45
N ILE A 143 -41.62 26.06 -34.56
CA ILE A 143 -41.67 26.70 -35.89
C ILE A 143 -43.12 27.02 -36.28
N ALA A 144 -44.06 26.09 -36.10
CA ALA A 144 -45.46 26.31 -36.45
C ALA A 144 -46.12 27.40 -35.58
N GLN A 145 -45.77 27.50 -34.29
CA GLN A 145 -46.21 28.59 -33.41
C GLN A 145 -45.61 29.94 -33.84
N THR A 146 -44.31 29.98 -34.14
CA THR A 146 -43.61 31.18 -34.65
C THR A 146 -44.23 31.70 -35.95
N CYS A 147 -44.54 30.80 -36.90
CA CYS A 147 -45.24 31.19 -38.14
C CYS A 147 -46.64 31.77 -37.90
N LYS A 148 -47.39 31.29 -36.90
CA LYS A 148 -48.69 31.89 -36.51
C LYS A 148 -48.50 33.29 -35.94
N MET A 149 -47.50 33.49 -35.08
CA MET A 149 -47.18 34.80 -34.51
C MET A 149 -46.81 35.82 -35.59
N ILE A 150 -45.95 35.46 -36.55
CA ILE A 150 -45.58 36.34 -37.67
C ILE A 150 -46.82 36.77 -38.49
N ASN A 151 -47.75 35.83 -38.75
CA ASN A 151 -48.99 36.13 -39.48
C ASN A 151 -49.92 37.06 -38.67
N LEU A 152 -50.01 36.87 -37.35
CA LEU A 152 -50.76 37.77 -36.46
C LEU A 152 -50.14 39.18 -36.44
N SER A 153 -48.81 39.31 -36.35
CA SER A 153 -48.14 40.61 -36.43
C SER A 153 -48.43 41.35 -37.74
N ALA A 154 -48.39 40.66 -38.88
CA ALA A 154 -48.74 41.23 -40.19
C ALA A 154 -50.23 41.67 -40.27
N GLN A 155 -51.13 41.00 -39.55
CA GLN A 155 -52.53 41.43 -39.44
C GLN A 155 -52.68 42.67 -38.54
N ILE A 156 -51.91 42.76 -37.45
CA ILE A 156 -51.87 43.93 -36.56
C ILE A 156 -51.35 45.16 -37.30
N GLU A 157 -50.23 45.06 -38.03
CA GLU A 157 -49.71 46.15 -38.86
C GLU A 157 -50.75 46.66 -39.87
N LYS A 158 -51.51 45.75 -40.48
CA LYS A 158 -52.58 46.11 -41.42
C LYS A 158 -53.75 46.82 -40.73
N ILE A 159 -54.11 46.43 -39.51
CA ILE A 159 -55.13 47.13 -38.71
C ILE A 159 -54.62 48.54 -38.34
N ASP A 160 -53.35 48.67 -37.96
CA ASP A 160 -52.75 49.96 -37.59
C ASP A 160 -52.67 50.92 -38.80
N GLN A 161 -52.30 50.42 -39.98
CA GLN A 161 -52.39 51.18 -41.24
C GLN A 161 -53.83 51.64 -41.56
N GLN A 162 -54.83 50.78 -41.29
CA GLN A 162 -56.24 51.13 -41.47
C GLN A 162 -56.69 52.19 -40.45
N LEU A 163 -56.30 52.09 -39.18
CA LEU A 163 -56.58 53.08 -38.15
C LEU A 163 -55.97 54.44 -38.50
N ASN A 164 -54.68 54.49 -38.84
CA ASN A 164 -54.01 55.71 -39.31
C ASN A 164 -54.74 56.35 -40.51
N THR A 165 -55.19 55.53 -41.47
CA THR A 165 -55.98 56.01 -42.63
C THR A 165 -57.34 56.59 -42.20
N TYR A 166 -58.02 55.96 -41.24
CA TYR A 166 -59.27 56.46 -40.66
C TYR A 166 -59.08 57.77 -39.87
N GLU A 167 -57.96 57.94 -39.16
CA GLU A 167 -57.66 59.20 -38.45
C GLU A 167 -57.38 60.36 -39.40
N VAL A 168 -56.67 60.12 -40.51
CA VAL A 168 -56.50 61.12 -41.59
C VAL A 168 -57.85 61.49 -42.21
N ILE A 169 -58.69 60.50 -42.57
CA ILE A 169 -60.03 60.75 -43.11
C ILE A 169 -60.92 61.51 -42.11
N ARG A 170 -60.82 61.21 -40.80
CA ARG A 170 -61.56 61.90 -39.73
C ARG A 170 -61.12 63.34 -39.57
N THR A 171 -59.82 63.61 -39.63
CA THR A 171 -59.28 64.97 -39.50
C THR A 171 -59.58 65.83 -40.73
N ASP A 172 -59.44 65.29 -41.96
CA ASP A 172 -59.81 66.00 -43.19
C ASP A 172 -61.31 66.33 -43.27
N ASN A 173 -62.19 65.42 -42.83
CA ASN A 173 -63.63 65.68 -42.82
C ASN A 173 -64.05 66.69 -41.74
N LEU A 174 -63.34 66.77 -40.60
CA LEU A 174 -63.61 67.76 -39.56
C LEU A 174 -63.45 69.22 -40.05
N PHE A 175 -62.61 69.44 -41.07
CA PHE A 175 -62.38 70.75 -41.67
C PHE A 175 -63.33 71.11 -42.82
N LYS A 176 -64.21 70.20 -43.28
CA LYS A 176 -65.06 70.44 -44.47
C LYS A 176 -66.57 70.34 -44.27
N THR A 177 -67.08 69.68 -43.22
CA THR A 177 -68.52 69.68 -42.94
C THR A 177 -68.87 69.74 -41.46
N LYS A 178 -69.56 70.82 -41.04
CA LYS A 178 -70.56 70.70 -39.97
C LYS A 178 -71.82 70.11 -40.58
N PRO A 179 -72.28 68.97 -40.06
CA PRO A 179 -73.69 68.87 -39.70
C PRO A 179 -73.90 68.18 -38.34
N THR A 180 -74.83 68.73 -37.56
CA THR A 180 -75.53 68.00 -36.50
C THR A 180 -76.24 66.78 -37.08
N PHE A 181 -76.07 65.59 -36.48
CA PHE A 181 -77.17 64.63 -36.25
C PHE A 181 -76.83 63.65 -35.11
N SER A 182 -77.89 63.13 -34.48
CA SER A 182 -77.87 62.18 -33.36
C SER A 182 -77.98 60.74 -33.84
N ILE A 183 -77.31 59.80 -33.16
CA ILE A 183 -77.57 58.35 -33.26
C ILE A 183 -77.64 57.78 -31.85
N ALA A 184 -78.61 56.89 -31.62
CA ALA A 184 -78.94 56.32 -30.32
C ALA A 184 -78.01 55.18 -29.89
N PHE A 185 -77.91 54.96 -28.57
CA PHE A 185 -77.38 53.73 -28.00
C PHE A 185 -78.51 52.70 -27.89
N ASP A 186 -78.49 51.68 -28.75
CA ASP A 186 -79.21 50.43 -28.49
C ASP A 186 -78.29 49.43 -27.79
N CYS A 187 -78.78 48.81 -26.72
CA CYS A 187 -78.01 47.94 -25.86
C CYS A 187 -77.78 46.55 -26.49
N ILE A 188 -76.55 46.03 -26.40
CA ILE A 188 -76.30 44.58 -26.45
C ILE A 188 -75.57 44.17 -25.17
N SER A 189 -76.08 43.09 -24.57
CA SER A 189 -75.84 42.71 -23.18
C SER A 189 -74.50 42.02 -22.94
N ILE A 190 -73.88 42.33 -21.79
CA ILE A 190 -72.76 41.56 -21.21
C ILE A 190 -73.34 40.43 -20.35
N PRO A 191 -72.97 39.16 -20.58
CA PRO A 191 -73.04 38.13 -19.54
C PRO A 191 -71.83 38.28 -18.60
N LYS A 192 -72.11 38.49 -17.31
CA LYS A 192 -71.10 38.48 -16.23
C LYS A 192 -71.24 37.17 -15.47
N GLU A 193 -70.13 36.45 -15.29
CA GLU A 193 -69.77 35.46 -14.25
C GLU A 193 -68.67 34.54 -14.84
N ALA A 194 -67.60 34.15 -14.16
CA ALA A 194 -67.18 34.44 -12.79
C ALA A 194 -65.66 34.68 -12.70
N SER A 195 -65.29 35.36 -11.63
CA SER A 195 -63.95 35.48 -11.06
C SER A 195 -63.21 34.14 -10.90
N ASP A 196 -61.88 34.15 -11.09
CA ASP A 196 -60.99 34.25 -9.93
C ASP A 196 -59.55 34.66 -10.30
N THR A 197 -58.93 35.36 -9.36
CA THR A 197 -57.50 35.74 -9.30
C THR A 197 -56.59 34.50 -9.26
N SER A 198 -55.36 34.52 -9.79
CA SER A 198 -54.26 35.34 -9.25
C SER A 198 -53.16 35.73 -10.24
N VAL A 199 -52.60 36.92 -10.00
CA VAL A 199 -51.40 37.46 -10.63
C VAL A 199 -50.16 36.62 -10.29
N ILE A 200 -49.27 36.41 -11.26
CA ILE A 200 -47.83 36.29 -11.04
C ILE A 200 -47.18 37.36 -11.92
N GLU A 201 -46.44 38.28 -11.28
CA GLU A 201 -45.69 39.33 -11.96
C GLU A 201 -44.45 38.72 -12.61
N ILE A 202 -44.20 39.05 -13.88
CA ILE A 202 -42.89 38.87 -14.50
C ILE A 202 -42.34 40.27 -14.74
N ASN A 203 -41.40 40.69 -13.89
CA ASN A 203 -40.57 41.85 -14.17
C ASN A 203 -39.71 41.53 -15.40
N ILE A 204 -39.78 42.39 -16.41
CA ILE A 204 -38.80 42.46 -17.49
C ILE A 204 -38.20 43.86 -17.39
N ASP A 205 -37.03 43.95 -16.76
CA ASP A 205 -36.21 45.16 -16.83
C ASP A 205 -35.64 45.26 -18.26
N CYS A 206 -35.96 46.35 -18.93
CA CYS A 206 -35.40 46.72 -20.23
C CYS A 206 -34.47 47.91 -20.04
N GLU A 207 -33.16 47.68 -20.08
CA GLU A 207 -32.19 48.73 -20.39
C GLU A 207 -31.62 48.52 -21.81
N THR A 208 -31.55 49.62 -22.54
CA THR A 208 -31.25 49.69 -23.97
C THR A 208 -29.80 50.03 -24.27
N GLU A 209 -29.41 49.74 -25.52
CA GLU A 209 -28.32 50.32 -26.33
C GLU A 209 -27.09 49.41 -26.56
N SER A 210 -26.48 49.32 -27.75
CA SER A 210 -26.88 49.75 -29.11
C SER A 210 -25.96 49.09 -30.18
N LYS A 211 -26.36 49.09 -31.47
CA LYS A 211 -25.54 49.09 -32.71
C LYS A 211 -24.39 48.04 -32.84
N ASP A 212 -24.34 47.18 -33.87
CA ASP A 212 -24.25 47.51 -35.31
C ASP A 212 -24.64 46.33 -36.24
N GLU A 213 -24.65 46.59 -37.56
CA GLU A 213 -25.17 45.72 -38.64
C GLU A 213 -24.26 44.54 -39.10
N PRO A 214 -24.78 43.59 -39.91
CA PRO A 214 -24.26 42.21 -39.94
C PRO A 214 -23.15 41.95 -40.98
N THR A 215 -22.40 40.87 -40.79
CA THR A 215 -21.59 40.24 -41.84
C THR A 215 -21.80 38.72 -41.82
N ALA A 216 -22.05 38.13 -42.99
CA ALA A 216 -22.28 36.69 -43.14
C ALA A 216 -21.01 35.87 -42.89
N ILE A 217 -21.14 34.69 -42.26
CA ILE A 217 -20.09 33.67 -42.20
C ILE A 217 -20.67 32.34 -42.71
N ASN A 218 -19.86 31.66 -43.52
CA ASN A 218 -20.23 30.48 -44.29
C ASN A 218 -20.44 29.23 -43.41
N THR A 219 -21.16 28.27 -44.01
CA THR A 219 -20.93 26.84 -43.85
C THR A 219 -19.47 26.49 -43.60
N LEU A 220 -19.22 25.68 -42.58
CA LEU A 220 -17.92 25.05 -42.34
C LEU A 220 -18.13 23.58 -41.98
N ASP A 221 -17.48 22.72 -42.74
CA ASP A 221 -17.58 21.26 -42.64
C ASP A 221 -17.09 20.74 -41.29
N ILE A 222 -17.69 19.63 -40.83
CA ILE A 222 -17.18 18.82 -39.73
C ILE A 222 -16.42 17.63 -40.33
N PRO A 223 -15.07 17.59 -40.29
CA PRO A 223 -14.33 16.43 -40.76
C PRO A 223 -14.40 15.33 -39.70
N GLN A 224 -14.87 14.14 -40.08
CA GLN A 224 -14.60 12.93 -39.32
C GLN A 224 -13.09 12.65 -39.35
N GLN A 225 -12.45 12.52 -38.18
CA GLN A 225 -11.12 11.91 -38.09
C GLN A 225 -11.17 10.61 -37.29
N SER A 226 -10.57 9.60 -37.91
CA SER A 226 -10.50 8.21 -37.48
C SER A 226 -9.52 8.02 -36.31
N LEU A 227 -9.93 7.25 -35.31
CA LEU A 227 -9.02 6.66 -34.32
C LEU A 227 -8.21 5.53 -34.99
N SER A 228 -6.93 5.78 -35.27
CA SER A 228 -5.97 4.74 -35.67
C SER A 228 -5.30 4.14 -34.44
N ILE A 229 -5.58 2.86 -34.16
CA ILE A 229 -4.85 2.07 -33.18
C ILE A 229 -3.48 1.73 -33.78
N GLN A 230 -2.39 2.06 -33.07
CA GLN A 230 -1.06 1.51 -33.34
C GLN A 230 -0.67 0.57 -32.21
N GLU A 231 -0.53 -0.70 -32.56
CA GLU A 231 0.10 -1.72 -31.73
C GLU A 231 1.61 -1.46 -31.69
N LEU A 232 2.21 -1.45 -30.50
CA LEU A 232 3.66 -1.45 -30.33
C LEU A 232 4.09 -2.74 -29.64
N SER A 233 4.66 -3.63 -30.44
CA SER A 233 5.21 -4.92 -30.04
C SER A 233 6.56 -4.73 -29.34
N ILE A 234 6.67 -5.22 -28.11
CA ILE A 234 7.93 -5.29 -27.37
C ILE A 234 8.61 -6.63 -27.71
N ASN A 235 9.71 -6.56 -28.47
CA ASN A 235 10.69 -7.65 -28.52
C ASN A 235 11.71 -7.49 -27.39
N HIS A 236 12.24 -8.61 -26.92
CA HIS A 236 13.01 -8.75 -25.69
C HIS A 236 14.26 -9.59 -25.99
N VAL A 237 15.32 -9.55 -25.14
CA VAL A 237 16.48 -10.50 -25.13
C VAL A 237 17.45 -10.25 -26.33
N ARG A 238 18.80 -10.24 -26.31
CA ARG A 238 19.95 -10.52 -25.41
C ARG A 238 21.21 -9.87 -26.06
N GLU A 239 22.46 -9.79 -25.56
CA GLU A 239 23.18 -10.03 -24.28
C GLU A 239 24.56 -9.33 -24.38
N ASN A 240 25.25 -9.02 -23.27
CA ASN A 240 26.66 -9.40 -23.00
C ASN A 240 27.28 -8.66 -21.80
N ASP A 241 28.00 -9.42 -20.98
CA ASP A 241 28.85 -8.96 -19.88
C ASP A 241 30.18 -8.37 -20.39
N ASP A 242 30.85 -7.55 -19.56
CA ASP A 242 32.27 -7.83 -19.24
C ASP A 242 32.72 -7.18 -17.92
N ILE A 243 33.78 -7.72 -17.32
CA ILE A 243 34.27 -7.47 -15.95
C ILE A 243 35.63 -6.77 -15.98
N THR A 244 35.88 -5.80 -15.08
CA THR A 244 37.23 -5.58 -14.51
C THR A 244 37.19 -4.90 -13.13
N ASP A 245 37.92 -5.48 -12.17
CA ASP A 245 38.29 -4.88 -10.88
C ASP A 245 39.42 -3.85 -11.04
N VAL A 246 39.42 -2.77 -10.23
CA VAL A 246 40.64 -2.07 -9.77
C VAL A 246 40.38 -1.46 -8.38
N ASP A 247 41.34 -1.61 -7.46
CA ASP A 247 41.32 -1.05 -6.11
C ASP A 247 41.86 0.41 -6.02
N ASP A 248 41.52 1.05 -4.89
CA ASP A 248 42.41 1.86 -4.03
C ASP A 248 42.44 3.41 -4.06
N ASP A 249 42.45 3.91 -2.83
CA ASP A 249 42.90 5.17 -2.23
C ASP A 249 42.45 6.62 -2.63
N SER A 250 42.30 7.39 -1.55
CA SER A 250 41.82 8.78 -1.37
C SER A 250 42.43 9.92 -2.20
N SER A 251 41.66 11.02 -2.45
CA SER A 251 41.79 12.30 -1.68
C SER A 251 41.09 13.55 -2.30
N VAL A 252 40.27 14.22 -1.48
CA VAL A 252 40.29 15.68 -1.16
C VAL A 252 40.15 16.79 -2.25
N PHE A 253 39.07 17.57 -2.10
CA PHE A 253 38.75 18.98 -2.48
C PHE A 253 38.41 19.43 -3.92
N ASP A 254 37.18 19.97 -3.99
CA ASP A 254 36.64 21.20 -4.62
C ASP A 254 36.51 21.40 -6.15
N ASP A 255 35.26 21.73 -6.50
CA ASP A 255 34.73 22.63 -7.54
C ASP A 255 35.24 22.55 -8.99
N ASP A 256 34.40 22.03 -9.89
CA ASP A 256 33.66 22.86 -10.85
C ASP A 256 32.51 22.08 -11.52
N ASP A 257 31.49 22.78 -12.00
CA ASP A 257 30.28 22.24 -12.62
C ASP A 257 30.56 21.37 -13.87
N ASP A 258 30.06 20.13 -13.92
CA ASP A 258 29.65 19.53 -15.19
C ASP A 258 28.53 18.47 -15.06
N ASP A 259 27.66 18.46 -16.07
CA ASP A 259 26.38 17.77 -16.16
C ASP A 259 26.50 16.23 -16.02
N SER A 260 25.88 15.64 -14.99
CA SER A 260 25.73 14.17 -14.87
C SER A 260 24.35 13.76 -14.35
N THR A 261 23.31 14.32 -14.99
CA THR A 261 21.87 14.07 -14.79
C THR A 261 21.38 12.61 -15.01
N ASP A 262 22.28 11.62 -15.02
CA ASP A 262 22.02 10.21 -15.35
C ASP A 262 22.36 9.21 -14.20
N ARG A 263 22.68 9.72 -12.99
CA ARG A 263 22.84 8.88 -11.77
C ARG A 263 21.73 9.05 -10.73
N ASP A 264 21.02 10.18 -10.72
CA ASP A 264 20.05 10.53 -9.66
C ASP A 264 18.65 9.90 -9.83
N LEU A 265 18.46 9.06 -10.85
CA LEU A 265 17.17 8.39 -11.13
C LEU A 265 16.89 7.15 -10.25
N LYS A 266 17.80 6.76 -9.34
CA LYS A 266 17.65 5.54 -8.52
C LYS A 266 16.99 5.76 -7.14
N ASN A 267 17.31 6.88 -6.48
CA ASN A 267 16.66 7.33 -5.24
C ASN A 267 16.17 8.75 -5.48
N GLY A 268 14.86 8.99 -5.41
CA GLY A 268 14.27 10.30 -5.67
C GLY A 268 13.89 11.00 -4.37
N ILE A 269 14.15 12.31 -4.24
CA ILE A 269 13.60 13.10 -3.13
C ILE A 269 12.30 13.76 -3.58
N MET A 270 11.28 13.65 -2.73
CA MET A 270 9.97 14.27 -2.91
C MET A 270 9.77 15.30 -1.78
N ILE A 271 9.34 16.51 -2.12
CA ILE A 271 9.14 17.60 -1.16
C ILE A 271 7.63 17.82 -0.96
N THR A 272 7.17 17.70 0.29
CA THR A 272 5.79 18.00 0.68
C THR A 272 5.62 19.44 1.18
N SER A 273 4.40 19.95 1.13
CA SER A 273 4.06 21.30 1.61
C SER A 273 4.25 21.46 3.13
N CYS A 274 4.13 20.37 3.90
CA CYS A 274 4.24 20.37 5.37
C CYS A 274 5.01 19.14 5.87
N THR A 275 5.48 19.18 7.12
CA THR A 275 6.24 18.08 7.73
C THR A 275 5.41 16.80 7.85
N VAL A 276 6.04 15.65 7.64
CA VAL A 276 5.38 14.34 7.63
C VAL A 276 5.62 13.61 8.94
N ASN A 277 4.57 13.45 9.77
CA ASN A 277 4.66 12.77 11.06
C ASN A 277 4.03 11.36 11.08
N ARG A 278 3.11 11.08 10.15
CA ARG A 278 2.67 9.73 9.72
C ARG A 278 2.31 9.79 8.25
N MET A 279 2.50 8.67 7.55
CA MET A 279 2.06 8.53 6.17
C MET A 279 1.62 7.11 5.84
N ALA A 280 0.83 7.00 4.78
CA ALA A 280 0.39 5.75 4.17
C ALA A 280 0.21 5.99 2.66
N SER A 281 0.22 4.93 1.86
CA SER A 281 0.06 5.04 0.40
C SER A 281 -1.01 4.11 -0.14
N ASP A 282 -1.76 4.59 -1.14
CA ASP A 282 -2.61 3.80 -2.05
C ASP A 282 -1.80 3.00 -3.09
N GLY A 283 -0.48 2.91 -2.89
CA GLY A 283 0.51 2.37 -3.81
C GLY A 283 0.92 3.34 -4.92
N ARG A 284 0.40 4.56 -5.02
CA ARG A 284 0.76 5.54 -6.07
C ARG A 284 1.10 6.91 -5.51
N ASN A 285 0.35 7.32 -4.50
CA ASN A 285 0.34 8.64 -3.87
C ASN A 285 0.46 8.46 -2.37
N ILE A 286 0.71 9.54 -1.64
CA ILE A 286 0.91 9.50 -0.19
C ILE A 286 -0.13 10.37 0.51
N LEU A 287 -0.93 9.76 1.38
CA LEU A 287 -1.66 10.50 2.41
C LEU A 287 -0.74 10.65 3.61
N TYR A 288 -0.57 11.87 4.11
CA TYR A 288 0.25 12.16 5.28
C TYR A 288 -0.44 13.13 6.24
N THR A 289 0.08 13.19 7.47
CA THR A 289 -0.35 14.16 8.49
C THR A 289 0.85 14.96 8.98
N SER A 290 0.62 16.24 9.26
CA SER A 290 1.54 17.12 9.97
C SER A 290 0.93 17.49 11.30
N TYR A 291 1.69 17.34 12.38
CA TYR A 291 1.28 17.76 13.70
C TYR A 291 1.65 19.21 13.95
N ASN A 292 0.76 19.95 14.61
CA ASN A 292 1.09 21.26 15.18
C ASN A 292 0.75 21.23 16.69
N GLU A 293 1.52 21.94 17.51
CA GLU A 293 1.21 22.10 18.95
C GLU A 293 0.39 23.36 19.23
N GLU A 294 0.47 24.36 18.33
CA GLU A 294 -0.22 25.65 18.47
C GLU A 294 -1.50 25.74 17.63
N GLU A 295 -1.60 24.95 16.56
CA GLU A 295 -2.74 24.93 15.63
C GLU A 295 -3.37 23.52 15.55
N SER A 296 -4.37 23.35 14.68
CA SER A 296 -4.90 22.01 14.39
C SER A 296 -3.85 21.18 13.62
N ASP A 297 -3.70 19.91 13.97
CA ASP A 297 -3.06 18.93 13.09
C ASP A 297 -3.73 19.00 11.69
N ILE A 298 -3.00 18.68 10.62
CA ILE A 298 -3.53 18.65 9.24
C ILE A 298 -3.40 17.27 8.62
N ILE A 299 -4.21 17.00 7.60
CA ILE A 299 -4.04 15.84 6.72
C ILE A 299 -3.93 16.33 5.27
N ALA A 300 -3.00 15.75 4.52
CA ALA A 300 -2.58 16.20 3.20
C ALA A 300 -2.34 15.01 2.27
N TYR A 301 -2.59 15.18 0.98
CA TYR A 301 -2.50 14.14 -0.02
C TYR A 301 -1.60 14.60 -1.16
N SER A 302 -0.46 13.93 -1.28
CA SER A 302 0.62 14.30 -2.18
C SER A 302 0.77 13.29 -3.32
N LEU A 303 0.91 13.83 -4.52
CA LEU A 303 1.01 13.08 -5.76
C LEU A 303 2.51 12.83 -6.07
N VAL A 304 2.99 11.61 -5.85
CA VAL A 304 4.43 11.26 -5.89
C VAL A 304 5.12 11.59 -7.23
N ASN A 305 4.38 11.54 -8.34
CA ASN A 305 4.90 11.81 -9.68
C ASN A 305 4.48 13.19 -10.23
N ASN A 306 4.13 14.14 -9.36
CA ASN A 306 3.65 15.45 -9.79
C ASN A 306 4.80 16.33 -10.30
N LYS A 307 4.89 16.47 -11.63
CA LYS A 307 5.93 17.27 -12.29
C LYS A 307 5.70 18.77 -12.23
N ASP A 308 4.49 19.20 -11.87
CA ASP A 308 4.04 20.58 -12.05
C ASP A 308 4.25 21.46 -10.79
N GLY A 309 4.83 20.90 -9.71
CA GLY A 309 5.19 21.65 -8.51
C GLY A 309 4.01 22.25 -7.74
N SER A 310 2.78 21.80 -7.98
CA SER A 310 1.59 22.29 -7.26
C SER A 310 1.61 21.86 -5.80
N GLU A 311 1.24 22.77 -4.89
CA GLU A 311 1.11 22.48 -3.46
C GLU A 311 0.22 21.26 -3.18
N ASP A 312 0.54 20.55 -2.10
CA ASP A 312 -0.25 19.40 -1.65
C ASP A 312 -1.64 19.84 -1.24
N MET A 313 -2.66 19.08 -1.63
CA MET A 313 -4.03 19.37 -1.23
C MET A 313 -4.21 18.94 0.23
N TYR A 314 -4.44 19.89 1.15
CA TYR A 314 -4.57 19.62 2.59
C TYR A 314 -5.86 20.17 3.19
N ILE A 315 -6.26 19.62 4.33
CA ILE A 315 -7.33 20.15 5.19
C ILE A 315 -6.97 20.01 6.69
N GLU A 316 -7.61 20.82 7.53
CA GLU A 316 -7.55 20.71 9.00
C GLU A 316 -8.09 19.35 9.48
N TRP A 317 -7.30 18.65 10.30
CA TRP A 317 -7.71 17.43 10.97
C TRP A 317 -8.47 17.75 12.27
N LYS A 318 -9.81 17.80 12.19
CA LYS A 318 -10.68 18.21 13.30
C LYS A 318 -10.95 17.12 14.35
N GLN A 319 -10.04 16.17 14.51
CA GLN A 319 -10.15 15.05 15.46
C GLN A 319 -8.89 15.00 16.34
N SER A 320 -8.82 14.03 17.26
CA SER A 320 -7.55 13.76 17.97
C SER A 320 -6.47 13.30 17.00
N ARG A 321 -5.21 13.66 17.30
CA ARG A 321 -4.00 13.24 16.58
C ARG A 321 -4.03 11.79 16.11
N ILE A 322 -3.57 11.58 14.87
CA ILE A 322 -3.46 10.25 14.25
C ILE A 322 -2.26 9.54 14.86
N ASP A 323 -2.46 8.39 15.53
CA ASP A 323 -1.37 7.62 16.13
C ASP A 323 -0.71 6.66 15.11
N ASP A 324 -1.50 6.18 14.14
CA ASP A 324 -1.12 5.21 13.11
C ASP A 324 -2.05 5.33 11.89
N MET A 325 -1.55 4.97 10.69
CA MET A 325 -2.30 5.11 9.45
C MET A 325 -1.88 4.04 8.43
N ILE A 326 -2.85 3.44 7.74
CA ILE A 326 -2.61 2.49 6.65
C ILE A 326 -3.54 2.79 5.46
N TRP A 327 -3.23 2.19 4.33
CA TRP A 327 -4.20 1.97 3.26
C TRP A 327 -4.81 0.57 3.39
N CYS A 328 -6.09 0.41 3.04
CA CYS A 328 -6.74 -0.90 2.97
C CYS A 328 -7.28 -1.13 1.55
N ASN A 329 -6.59 -1.99 0.81
CA ASN A 329 -6.90 -2.31 -0.59
C ASN A 329 -8.35 -2.79 -0.79
N SER A 330 -8.90 -3.61 0.10
CA SER A 330 -10.26 -4.17 -0.09
C SER A 330 -11.40 -3.16 0.02
N ILE A 331 -11.19 -2.02 0.70
CA ILE A 331 -12.19 -0.94 0.77
C ILE A 331 -11.77 0.32 0.00
N GLN A 332 -10.57 0.32 -0.59
CA GLN A 332 -9.98 1.44 -1.33
C GLN A 332 -10.00 2.76 -0.53
N ARG A 333 -9.62 2.68 0.75
CA ARG A 333 -9.57 3.84 1.67
C ARG A 333 -8.37 3.77 2.60
N PHE A 334 -7.91 4.95 3.01
CA PHE A 334 -7.00 5.09 4.13
C PHE A 334 -7.76 4.87 5.44
N ILE A 335 -7.11 4.23 6.41
CA ILE A 335 -7.63 4.01 7.75
C ILE A 335 -6.69 4.71 8.72
N CYS A 336 -7.20 5.74 9.40
CA CYS A 336 -6.48 6.53 10.39
C CYS A 336 -6.94 6.12 11.79
N ALA A 337 -5.99 5.66 12.61
CA ALA A 337 -6.23 5.32 14.01
C ALA A 337 -5.88 6.52 14.91
N THR A 338 -6.73 6.80 15.88
CA THR A 338 -6.55 7.90 16.84
C THR A 338 -6.98 7.46 18.23
N LYS A 339 -6.52 8.16 19.27
CA LYS A 339 -7.01 8.00 20.65
C LYS A 339 -8.53 8.03 20.81
N ASN A 340 -9.28 8.70 19.93
CA ASN A 340 -10.74 8.79 20.03
C ASN A 340 -11.49 7.90 19.00
N GLY A 341 -10.83 7.03 18.25
CA GLY A 341 -11.52 6.17 17.28
C GLY A 341 -10.75 5.92 15.99
N ILE A 342 -11.37 5.10 15.13
CA ILE A 342 -10.91 4.82 13.78
C ILE A 342 -11.73 5.62 12.78
N TYR A 343 -11.05 6.19 11.81
CA TYR A 343 -11.62 6.98 10.73
C TYR A 343 -11.18 6.42 9.39
N THR A 344 -12.09 6.35 8.41
CA THR A 344 -11.71 6.16 7.01
C THR A 344 -11.57 7.50 6.33
N VAL A 345 -10.51 7.66 5.54
CA VAL A 345 -10.26 8.83 4.69
C VAL A 345 -10.20 8.38 3.23
N GLU A 346 -10.93 9.10 2.39
CA GLU A 346 -11.02 8.90 0.95
C GLU A 346 -10.79 10.26 0.28
N TYR A 347 -9.88 10.32 -0.70
CA TYR A 347 -9.57 11.53 -1.45
C TYR A 347 -9.92 11.32 -2.92
N ILE A 348 -10.99 11.97 -3.38
CA ILE A 348 -11.54 11.82 -4.73
C ILE A 348 -11.89 13.20 -5.29
N ASN A 349 -11.51 13.47 -6.54
CA ASN A 349 -11.85 14.70 -7.27
C ASN A 349 -11.52 16.00 -6.49
N GLY A 350 -10.37 16.04 -5.83
CA GLY A 350 -9.94 17.21 -5.04
C GLY A 350 -10.63 17.38 -3.69
N ARG A 351 -11.33 16.35 -3.19
CA ARG A 351 -12.11 16.44 -1.95
C ARG A 351 -11.84 15.27 -1.01
N TYR A 352 -11.82 15.59 0.28
CA TYR A 352 -11.70 14.65 1.38
C TYR A 352 -13.08 14.23 1.90
N ASN A 353 -13.33 12.92 1.91
CA ASN A 353 -14.44 12.31 2.64
C ASN A 353 -13.87 11.61 3.88
N ILE A 354 -14.20 12.10 5.07
CA ILE A 354 -13.74 11.56 6.36
C ILE A 354 -14.94 11.03 7.14
N PHE A 355 -14.91 9.74 7.49
CA PHE A 355 -15.97 9.09 8.26
C PHE A 355 -15.40 8.40 9.50
N ARG A 356 -15.98 8.65 10.67
CA ARG A 356 -15.67 7.89 11.89
C ARG A 356 -16.41 6.57 11.87
N VAL A 357 -15.67 5.47 11.81
CA VAL A 357 -16.20 4.11 11.62
C VAL A 357 -16.19 3.28 12.90
N VAL A 358 -15.19 3.47 13.78
CA VAL A 358 -15.16 2.85 15.11
C VAL A 358 -15.03 3.94 16.18
N ARG A 359 -15.83 3.82 17.24
CA ARG A 359 -15.76 4.69 18.42
C ARG A 359 -15.02 3.99 19.55
N GLY A 360 -14.13 4.70 20.23
CA GLY A 360 -13.48 4.24 21.45
C GLY A 360 -12.67 5.37 22.07
N THR A 361 -12.04 5.08 23.21
CA THR A 361 -11.10 5.98 23.88
C THR A 361 -9.88 5.17 24.30
N TYR A 362 -8.75 5.40 23.64
CA TYR A 362 -7.57 4.56 23.68
C TYR A 362 -6.36 5.32 24.22
N SER A 363 -5.56 4.67 25.06
CA SER A 363 -4.23 5.17 25.45
C SER A 363 -3.14 4.76 24.47
N TYR A 364 -3.36 3.66 23.75
CA TYR A 364 -2.54 3.12 22.68
C TYR A 364 -3.44 2.55 21.59
N ILE A 365 -3.13 2.81 20.31
CA ILE A 365 -3.79 2.15 19.19
C ILE A 365 -2.86 2.02 17.97
N ARG A 366 -2.93 0.87 17.30
CA ARG A 366 -2.32 0.58 15.99
C ARG A 366 -3.34 -0.11 15.09
N VAL A 367 -3.16 0.01 13.78
CA VAL A 367 -4.07 -0.54 12.77
C VAL A 367 -3.32 -1.32 11.71
N GLY A 368 -3.88 -2.47 11.35
CA GLY A 368 -3.46 -3.31 10.23
C GLY A 368 -4.68 -3.80 9.47
N ALA A 369 -4.52 -4.21 8.22
CA ALA A 369 -5.59 -4.81 7.44
C ALA A 369 -5.03 -5.92 6.55
N ASN A 370 -5.90 -6.80 6.11
CA ASN A 370 -5.65 -7.73 5.02
C ASN A 370 -6.86 -7.73 4.06
N THR A 371 -6.91 -8.67 3.12
CA THR A 371 -7.98 -8.69 2.11
C THR A 371 -9.40 -8.83 2.68
N THR A 372 -9.56 -9.32 3.91
CA THR A 372 -10.87 -9.70 4.48
C THR A 372 -11.20 -9.02 5.80
N ASN A 373 -10.21 -8.55 6.54
CA ASN A 373 -10.37 -8.08 7.91
C ASN A 373 -9.48 -6.88 8.24
N ILE A 374 -9.94 -6.08 9.19
CA ILE A 374 -9.20 -4.96 9.80
C ILE A 374 -8.87 -5.34 11.24
N PHE A 375 -7.63 -5.10 11.66
CA PHE A 375 -7.12 -5.47 12.98
C PHE A 375 -6.72 -4.20 13.74
N LEU A 376 -7.26 -4.04 14.94
CA LEU A 376 -6.91 -2.95 15.84
C LEU A 376 -6.18 -3.54 17.05
N HIS A 377 -4.92 -3.15 17.27
CA HIS A 377 -4.19 -3.45 18.49
C HIS A 377 -4.30 -2.22 19.41
N TYR A 378 -4.96 -2.34 20.57
CA TYR A 378 -5.25 -1.19 21.44
C TYR A 378 -5.19 -1.50 22.95
N THR A 379 -5.06 -0.42 23.73
CA THR A 379 -5.35 -0.36 25.17
C THR A 379 -6.41 0.69 25.42
N ILE A 380 -7.42 0.37 26.24
CA ILE A 380 -8.49 1.31 26.62
C ILE A 380 -7.94 2.32 27.64
N ALA A 381 -8.28 3.59 27.47
CA ALA A 381 -7.79 4.65 28.35
C ALA A 381 -8.32 4.48 29.79
N GLY A 382 -7.42 4.33 30.75
CA GLY A 382 -7.75 4.11 32.17
C GLY A 382 -7.91 2.64 32.57
N GLU A 383 -7.69 1.70 31.65
CA GLU A 383 -7.73 0.26 31.91
C GLU A 383 -6.37 -0.39 31.66
N GLU A 384 -6.07 -1.48 32.36
CA GLU A 384 -4.88 -2.31 32.11
C GLU A 384 -5.13 -3.35 30.99
N THR A 385 -5.82 -2.97 29.90
CA THR A 385 -6.12 -3.85 28.77
C THR A 385 -4.99 -3.84 27.72
N ASP A 386 -4.79 -4.97 27.04
CA ASP A 386 -3.95 -5.03 25.85
C ASP A 386 -4.61 -6.06 24.93
N GLU A 387 -5.27 -5.56 23.88
CA GLU A 387 -6.21 -6.35 23.09
C GLU A 387 -5.97 -6.16 21.59
N ILE A 388 -6.13 -7.24 20.83
CA ILE A 388 -6.27 -7.17 19.38
C ILE A 388 -7.71 -7.52 19.02
N ALA A 389 -8.44 -6.58 18.42
CA ALA A 389 -9.76 -6.84 17.86
C ALA A 389 -9.70 -6.96 16.34
N THR A 390 -10.41 -7.96 15.81
CA THR A 390 -10.62 -8.18 14.38
C THR A 390 -12.03 -7.70 14.01
N TYR A 391 -12.11 -6.89 12.97
CA TYR A 391 -13.32 -6.34 12.39
C TYR A 391 -13.45 -6.79 10.93
N GLY A 392 -14.68 -6.92 10.45
CA GLY A 392 -14.96 -7.05 9.02
C GLY A 392 -14.66 -5.75 8.28
N LEU A 393 -14.61 -5.81 6.94
CA LEU A 393 -14.41 -4.62 6.08
C LEU A 393 -15.51 -3.55 6.24
N ASN A 394 -16.67 -3.92 6.79
CA ASN A 394 -17.77 -3.03 7.14
C ASN A 394 -17.66 -2.43 8.56
N PHE A 395 -16.56 -2.68 9.28
CA PHE A 395 -16.30 -2.26 10.65
C PHE A 395 -17.21 -2.87 11.73
N ASP A 396 -17.87 -4.00 11.44
CA ASP A 396 -18.47 -4.83 12.50
C ASP A 396 -17.39 -5.65 13.21
N MET A 397 -17.42 -5.67 14.55
CA MET A 397 -16.46 -6.44 15.36
C MET A 397 -16.75 -7.94 15.25
N ILE A 398 -15.75 -8.73 14.86
CA ILE A 398 -15.84 -10.18 14.72
C ILE A 398 -15.31 -10.91 15.96
N LYS A 399 -14.15 -10.47 16.47
CA LYS A 399 -13.42 -11.17 17.54
C LYS A 399 -12.49 -10.23 18.30
N VAL A 400 -12.22 -10.55 19.56
CA VAL A 400 -11.19 -9.89 20.39
C VAL A 400 -10.25 -10.95 20.98
N PHE A 401 -8.97 -10.63 21.09
CA PHE A 401 -7.91 -11.44 21.68
C PHE A 401 -7.21 -10.65 22.80
N ASP A 402 -7.18 -11.17 24.03
CA ASP A 402 -6.39 -10.60 25.14
C ASP A 402 -4.91 -11.00 24.99
N VAL A 403 -4.07 -10.06 24.55
CA VAL A 403 -2.65 -10.30 24.30
C VAL A 403 -1.78 -10.19 25.55
N ARG A 404 -2.31 -9.75 26.71
CA ARG A 404 -1.59 -9.79 28.00
C ARG A 404 -1.25 -11.23 28.41
N SER A 405 -2.10 -12.16 28.01
CA SER A 405 -1.87 -13.61 28.17
C SER A 405 -0.65 -14.11 27.37
N GLN A 406 -0.24 -13.38 26.33
CA GLN A 406 0.84 -13.72 25.43
C GLN A 406 2.11 -12.91 25.72
N LYS A 407 3.12 -13.58 26.30
CA LYS A 407 4.46 -13.01 26.62
C LYS A 407 5.27 -12.48 25.41
N TYR A 408 4.67 -12.43 24.23
CA TYR A 408 5.30 -12.12 22.96
C TYR A 408 4.87 -10.78 22.40
N PHE A 409 3.70 -10.26 22.79
CA PHE A 409 3.25 -8.88 22.58
C PHE A 409 3.58 -8.05 23.83
N CYS A 410 4.86 -7.71 24.02
CA CYS A 410 5.26 -6.82 25.11
C CYS A 410 5.72 -5.49 24.53
N SER A 411 5.02 -4.39 24.90
CA SER A 411 5.33 -3.02 24.45
C SER A 411 5.55 -2.95 22.93
N SER A 412 4.50 -3.33 22.20
CA SER A 412 4.47 -3.29 20.73
C SER A 412 4.62 -1.84 20.25
N SER A 413 5.67 -1.51 19.50
CA SER A 413 5.83 -0.14 18.97
C SER A 413 5.03 0.06 17.69
N SER A 414 4.96 -0.98 16.87
CA SER A 414 4.23 -1.02 15.60
C SER A 414 3.89 -2.45 15.19
N PHE A 415 2.95 -2.54 14.26
CA PHE A 415 2.11 -3.69 13.95
C PHE A 415 1.71 -3.64 12.48
N CYS A 416 1.75 -4.77 11.78
CA CYS A 416 1.15 -4.90 10.45
C CYS A 416 0.64 -6.32 10.21
N VAL A 417 -0.18 -6.48 9.17
CA VAL A 417 -0.89 -7.72 8.85
C VAL A 417 -0.78 -7.99 7.34
N THR A 418 -0.70 -9.26 6.96
CA THR A 418 -0.86 -9.78 5.60
C THR A 418 -2.02 -10.78 5.58
N ASP A 419 -2.38 -11.33 4.42
CA ASP A 419 -3.43 -12.36 4.34
C ASP A 419 -3.14 -13.62 5.15
N ASN A 420 -1.86 -13.95 5.33
CA ASN A 420 -1.43 -15.19 5.98
C ASN A 420 -0.90 -15.00 7.41
N SER A 421 -0.45 -13.79 7.75
CA SER A 421 0.38 -13.58 8.94
C SER A 421 0.25 -12.17 9.53
N LEU A 422 0.71 -12.04 10.77
CA LEU A 422 0.71 -10.80 11.52
C LEU A 422 2.11 -10.58 12.08
N ALA A 423 2.67 -9.40 11.87
CA ALA A 423 4.00 -9.02 12.36
C ALA A 423 3.88 -7.91 13.40
N SER A 424 4.51 -8.10 14.56
CA SER A 424 4.60 -7.10 15.63
C SER A 424 6.04 -6.90 16.06
N ILE A 425 6.42 -5.64 16.23
CA ILE A 425 7.72 -5.25 16.78
C ILE A 425 7.61 -5.10 18.30
N CYS A 426 8.37 -5.90 19.04
CA CYS A 426 8.50 -5.74 20.49
C CYS A 426 9.87 -5.22 20.86
N THR A 427 9.89 -4.10 21.60
CA THR A 427 11.12 -3.51 22.15
C THR A 427 11.32 -3.95 23.59
N ARG A 428 12.58 -4.12 24.01
CA ARG A 428 12.95 -4.40 25.41
C ARG A 428 14.28 -3.74 25.75
N ILE A 429 14.49 -3.38 27.01
CA ILE A 429 15.80 -2.90 27.47
C ILE A 429 16.68 -4.12 27.83
N GLN A 430 17.89 -4.18 27.27
CA GLN A 430 18.90 -5.19 27.57
C GLN A 430 20.27 -4.51 27.71
N HIS A 431 20.91 -4.63 28.88
CA HIS A 431 22.21 -4.00 29.18
C HIS A 431 22.23 -2.47 28.89
N ASN A 432 21.20 -1.74 29.33
CA ASN A 432 20.95 -0.32 29.05
C ASN A 432 20.79 0.06 27.57
N ARG A 433 20.65 -0.91 26.66
CA ARG A 433 20.34 -0.66 25.25
C ARG A 433 18.92 -1.13 24.94
N ARG A 434 18.16 -0.33 24.20
CA ARG A 434 16.84 -0.74 23.73
C ARG A 434 17.02 -1.62 22.49
N VAL A 435 16.58 -2.87 22.59
CA VAL A 435 16.73 -3.89 21.55
C VAL A 435 15.37 -4.38 21.11
N PHE A 436 15.22 -4.64 19.82
CA PHE A 436 13.94 -5.01 19.23
C PHE A 436 13.98 -6.37 18.54
N LYS A 437 12.82 -7.01 18.52
CA LYS A 437 12.55 -8.24 17.78
C LYS A 437 11.26 -8.08 16.97
N MET A 438 11.22 -8.71 15.81
CA MET A 438 9.97 -8.98 15.10
C MET A 438 9.46 -10.36 15.52
N ASN A 439 8.20 -10.42 15.93
CA ASN A 439 7.47 -11.67 16.09
C ASN A 439 6.50 -11.82 14.91
N LEU A 440 6.39 -13.02 14.37
CA LEU A 440 5.41 -13.40 13.35
C LEU A 440 4.40 -14.36 13.97
N PHE A 441 3.12 -14.06 13.79
CA PHE A 441 1.98 -14.83 14.27
C PHE A 441 1.09 -15.26 13.09
N ASP A 442 0.26 -16.28 13.30
CA ASP A 442 -0.92 -16.49 12.46
C ASP A 442 -2.04 -15.51 12.84
N LEU A 443 -3.11 -15.45 12.03
CA LEU A 443 -4.27 -14.59 12.30
C LEU A 443 -5.08 -15.02 13.54
N ASN A 444 -4.74 -16.13 14.19
CA ASN A 444 -5.28 -16.55 15.49
C ASN A 444 -4.37 -16.16 16.67
N MET A 445 -3.40 -15.27 16.44
CA MET A 445 -2.41 -14.79 17.42
C MET A 445 -1.51 -15.91 17.97
N LYS A 446 -1.30 -17.01 17.23
CA LYS A 446 -0.33 -18.03 17.63
C LYS A 446 1.05 -17.66 17.08
N GLU A 447 2.06 -17.57 17.95
CA GLU A 447 3.43 -17.30 17.53
C GLU A 447 3.93 -18.43 16.58
N LEU A 448 4.38 -18.03 15.39
CA LEU A 448 4.96 -18.91 14.38
C LEU A 448 6.49 -18.87 14.46
N LYS A 449 7.06 -17.67 14.51
CA LYS A 449 8.50 -17.40 14.43
C LYS A 449 8.83 -16.08 15.13
N TRP A 450 10.07 -15.91 15.55
CA TRP A 450 10.62 -14.60 15.91
C TRP A 450 12.02 -14.41 15.32
N MET A 451 12.44 -13.15 15.19
CA MET A 451 13.79 -12.73 14.81
C MET A 451 14.21 -11.53 15.65
N ARG A 452 15.45 -11.53 16.15
CA ARG A 452 16.06 -10.35 16.78
C ARG A 452 16.72 -9.49 15.70
N LEU A 453 16.43 -8.19 15.70
CA LEU A 453 16.85 -7.28 14.62
C LEU A 453 18.03 -6.41 15.02
N GLY A 454 18.11 -5.99 16.29
CA GLY A 454 19.27 -5.28 16.79
C GLY A 454 18.93 -4.32 17.92
N GLU A 455 19.55 -3.15 17.85
CA GLU A 455 19.33 -1.99 18.71
C GLU A 455 18.50 -0.95 17.97
N CYS A 456 17.55 -0.35 18.66
CA CYS A 456 16.66 0.71 18.18
C CYS A 456 16.72 1.86 19.18
N ASP A 457 16.74 3.10 18.72
CA ASP A 457 16.68 4.24 19.64
C ASP A 457 15.24 4.72 19.85
N ASP A 458 14.48 4.84 18.75
CA ASP A 458 13.30 5.70 18.69
C ASP A 458 11.99 4.94 18.39
N MET A 459 11.00 5.62 17.81
CA MET A 459 9.87 5.03 17.09
C MET A 459 10.36 4.00 16.07
N ILE A 460 9.71 2.83 16.05
CA ILE A 460 9.96 1.78 15.06
C ILE A 460 8.62 1.54 14.37
N GLU A 461 8.59 1.64 13.06
CA GLU A 461 7.40 1.38 12.25
C GLU A 461 7.61 0.13 11.38
N ILE A 462 6.57 -0.70 11.24
CA ILE A 462 6.58 -1.86 10.34
C ILE A 462 5.42 -1.75 9.34
N ARG A 463 5.73 -1.98 8.07
CA ARG A 463 4.76 -2.08 6.96
C ARG A 463 5.04 -3.35 6.14
N SER A 464 4.14 -3.69 5.24
CA SER A 464 4.29 -4.81 4.31
C SER A 464 3.85 -4.39 2.90
N ASP A 465 4.38 -5.06 1.89
CA ASP A 465 3.94 -4.98 0.49
C ASP A 465 2.78 -5.95 0.18
N GLU A 466 2.12 -6.47 1.21
CA GLU A 466 1.11 -7.54 1.21
C GLU A 466 1.66 -8.92 0.78
N ASN A 467 2.78 -8.98 0.06
CA ASN A 467 3.43 -10.18 -0.49
C ASN A 467 4.47 -10.83 0.45
N GLU A 468 4.22 -10.76 1.76
CA GLU A 468 5.07 -11.32 2.82
C GLU A 468 6.51 -10.76 2.93
N LEU A 469 6.78 -9.59 2.34
CA LEU A 469 7.91 -8.75 2.73
C LEU A 469 7.47 -7.76 3.82
N PHE A 470 8.33 -7.58 4.81
CA PHE A 470 8.14 -6.68 5.94
C PHE A 470 9.25 -5.65 5.94
N PHE A 471 8.86 -4.38 5.96
CA PHE A 471 9.75 -3.21 5.90
C PHE A 471 9.72 -2.56 7.27
N ILE A 472 10.89 -2.34 7.87
CA ILE A 472 11.01 -1.86 9.25
C ILE A 472 11.94 -0.65 9.30
N ALA A 473 11.34 0.50 9.58
CA ALA A 473 12.02 1.73 9.99
C ALA A 473 12.43 1.62 11.46
N THR A 474 13.68 1.92 11.79
CA THR A 474 14.30 1.65 13.11
C THR A 474 14.46 2.87 14.01
N GLY A 475 14.14 4.07 13.52
CA GLY A 475 14.39 5.34 14.21
C GLY A 475 15.75 5.98 13.87
N ARG A 476 16.55 5.33 13.01
CA ARG A 476 17.95 5.65 12.67
C ARG A 476 18.12 5.64 11.15
N ARG A 477 19.34 5.51 10.62
CA ARG A 477 19.63 5.41 9.17
C ARG A 477 19.56 3.98 8.62
N LYS A 478 18.59 3.15 9.03
CA LYS A 478 18.54 1.71 8.68
C LYS A 478 17.14 1.18 8.45
N LEU A 479 16.83 0.90 7.18
CA LEU A 479 15.67 0.12 6.80
C LEU A 479 16.02 -1.37 6.78
N HIS A 480 15.26 -2.19 7.51
CA HIS A 480 15.30 -3.66 7.34
C HIS A 480 14.18 -4.14 6.43
N ILE A 481 14.51 -4.97 5.43
CA ILE A 481 13.57 -5.70 4.58
C ILE A 481 13.65 -7.18 4.96
N ILE A 482 12.55 -7.76 5.42
CA ILE A 482 12.51 -9.11 5.97
C ILE A 482 11.40 -9.92 5.32
N SER A 483 11.73 -11.08 4.76
CA SER A 483 10.69 -12.01 4.28
C SER A 483 10.14 -12.90 5.41
N PHE A 484 8.93 -13.42 5.24
CA PHE A 484 8.36 -14.44 6.14
C PHE A 484 9.27 -15.69 6.34
N HIS A 485 10.16 -15.98 5.38
CA HIS A 485 11.18 -17.03 5.49
C HIS A 485 12.42 -16.64 6.30
N ARG A 486 12.44 -15.44 6.91
CA ARG A 486 13.54 -14.88 7.71
C ARG A 486 14.81 -14.60 6.92
N LYS A 487 14.71 -14.36 5.60
CA LYS A 487 15.78 -13.66 4.88
C LYS A 487 15.67 -12.18 5.23
N MET A 488 16.78 -11.56 5.59
CA MET A 488 16.87 -10.14 5.94
C MET A 488 17.88 -9.46 5.05
N GLN A 489 17.49 -8.33 4.49
CA GLN A 489 18.34 -7.33 3.85
C GLN A 489 18.26 -6.06 4.71
N THR A 490 19.34 -5.29 4.74
CA THR A 490 19.37 -3.97 5.38
C THR A 490 19.83 -2.97 4.34
N ILE A 491 19.13 -1.85 4.23
CA ILE A 491 19.53 -0.69 3.45
C ILE A 491 19.95 0.39 4.45
N GLU A 492 21.11 0.99 4.24
CA GLU A 492 21.58 2.13 5.01
C GLU A 492 21.10 3.42 4.32
N LEU A 493 20.47 4.30 5.08
CA LEU A 493 19.78 5.48 4.54
C LEU A 493 20.66 6.73 4.60
N GLU A 494 20.30 7.76 3.85
CA GLU A 494 20.97 9.06 3.90
C GLU A 494 20.67 9.81 5.20
N ASP A 495 19.44 9.68 5.69
CA ASP A 495 18.96 10.31 6.91
C ASP A 495 18.27 9.31 7.86
N ASP A 496 18.02 9.75 9.09
CA ASP A 496 17.28 8.92 10.04
C ASP A 496 15.80 8.75 9.58
N GLU A 497 15.18 7.60 9.86
CA GLU A 497 13.79 7.29 9.51
C GLU A 497 12.86 7.10 10.73
N ASP A 498 11.61 7.59 10.68
CA ASP A 498 10.56 7.23 11.64
C ASP A 498 9.21 6.84 11.01
N CYS A 499 8.99 7.18 9.73
CA CYS A 499 7.78 6.87 8.97
C CYS A 499 8.12 6.20 7.63
N ILE A 500 7.34 5.18 7.25
CA ILE A 500 7.47 4.42 6.01
C ILE A 500 6.10 4.19 5.35
N ALA A 501 6.05 4.35 4.03
CA ALA A 501 4.92 3.95 3.19
C ALA A 501 5.39 3.15 1.98
N ILE A 502 4.71 2.05 1.66
CA ILE A 502 5.06 1.19 0.53
C ILE A 502 4.33 1.68 -0.72
N LEU A 503 5.09 1.98 -1.77
CA LEU A 503 4.57 2.35 -3.08
C LEU A 503 4.58 1.11 -4.01
N ASN A 504 3.73 1.12 -5.03
CA ASN A 504 3.82 0.17 -6.13
C ASN A 504 5.16 0.31 -6.86
N ASN A 505 5.48 -0.66 -7.73
CA ASN A 505 6.73 -0.72 -8.50
C ASN A 505 7.99 -0.82 -7.63
N ARG A 506 7.88 -1.46 -6.45
CA ARG A 506 8.98 -1.69 -5.49
C ARG A 506 9.69 -0.41 -5.06
N ARG A 507 8.90 0.61 -4.72
CA ARG A 507 9.42 1.84 -4.11
C ARG A 507 8.93 1.97 -2.68
N ILE A 508 9.72 2.63 -1.85
CA ILE A 508 9.41 2.91 -0.44
C ILE A 508 9.60 4.40 -0.23
N ALA A 509 8.58 5.04 0.32
CA ALA A 509 8.67 6.40 0.82
C ALA A 509 9.10 6.38 2.28
N ILE A 510 10.13 7.17 2.64
CA ILE A 510 10.72 7.21 3.97
C ILE A 510 10.98 8.66 4.39
N THR A 511 10.74 9.00 5.66
CA THR A 511 11.08 10.30 6.24
C THR A 511 11.15 10.24 7.77
N LYS A 512 11.60 11.33 8.42
CA LYS A 512 11.59 11.52 9.88
C LYS A 512 11.15 12.93 10.26
N GLY A 513 9.84 13.17 10.26
CA GLY A 513 9.28 14.46 10.71
C GLY A 513 9.63 15.66 9.83
N ARG A 514 10.13 15.47 8.60
CA ARG A 514 10.54 16.55 7.68
C ARG A 514 9.60 16.69 6.48
N ARG A 515 9.94 17.60 5.55
CA ARG A 515 9.21 17.81 4.28
C ARG A 515 9.79 16.99 3.13
N ASP A 516 11.05 16.63 3.23
CA ASP A 516 11.75 15.68 2.38
C ASP A 516 11.31 14.24 2.69
N ILE A 517 10.86 13.54 1.65
CA ILE A 517 10.59 12.11 1.61
C ILE A 517 11.60 11.47 0.66
N GLU A 518 12.44 10.56 1.17
CA GLU A 518 13.34 9.72 0.39
C GLU A 518 12.53 8.59 -0.28
N LEU A 519 12.69 8.41 -1.59
CA LEU A 519 12.00 7.39 -2.37
C LEU A 519 12.98 6.32 -2.89
N ILE A 520 13.09 5.22 -2.16
CA ILE A 520 14.07 4.13 -2.35
C ILE A 520 13.49 3.00 -3.19
N SER A 521 14.28 2.42 -4.09
CA SER A 521 13.91 1.25 -4.91
C SER A 521 14.55 -0.06 -4.37
N TYR A 522 13.86 -1.21 -4.44
CA TYR A 522 14.34 -2.51 -3.89
C TYR A 522 14.04 -3.77 -4.74
#